data_AF-A0A352HN19-F1
#
_entry.id   AF-A0A352HN19-F1
#
_cell.length_a   1.000
_cell.length_b   1.000
_cell.length_c   1.000
_cell.angle_alpha   90.00
_cell.angle_beta   90.00
_cell.angle_gamma   90.00
#
_symmetry.space_group_name_H-M   'P 1'
#
loop_
_entity.id
_entity.type
_entity.pdbx_description
1 polymer ?
#
loop_
_entity_poly.entity_id
_entity_poly.type
_entity_poly.pdbx_seq_one_letter_code
_entity_poly.pdbx_strand_id
1 'polypeptide(L)'
;MEDKHTFIGKRKVCSTDPCDFTDYQGIGSDPMYRRYESVRSIVGHVIDPAFTHFLAAPDYSTEEDVINWYIDDWTETPERLADMTGDKRTRFAAVRDATLAHYRAALDSLSGDELQIMLGALVSAGDDELTFGCDGKVFTVAWGMRVDTSKHPITGEVIHESPYRVKHDVTFDPGEHGRIASPLGGKIALEEGAEITQNDIPTVEADSGYEFTGWQPAPIGAKVTGDLLFTAAYRVEIPPLPAPDPVPVPEPQDAVCRFNAGLHGSLRGEGILTRPLGYVLTPADIPQVMPEKGWTFKGWSANPLNVCLNGDMNFEAVYEKKQPWYTRLWNSWLKWLLLALLALLLLLLLSWLFPNCRGCTHTVNGVADLDRVVTATGDTIDNNGYVKPIPLNDGKLPDGEAIVAPIRGEDGKAPNIIRNPGVPPVMANRLFLFLEDESDSVDALADDFKKAYPDDNYSIVGYDRDVKSLVIQIPENER
;
A
#
# COMPACT_ATOMS: atom_id res chain seq x y z
N MET A 1 6.07 -6.04 1.49
CA MET A 1 6.23 -7.41 1.99
C MET A 1 7.29 -8.01 1.09
N GLU A 2 8.51 -8.21 1.59
CA GLU A 2 9.61 -8.77 0.79
C GLU A 2 9.20 -10.14 0.28
N ASP A 3 9.22 -10.29 -1.05
CA ASP A 3 9.03 -11.55 -1.73
C ASP A 3 10.22 -12.44 -1.33
N LYS A 4 10.04 -13.29 -0.32
CA LYS A 4 11.02 -14.33 0.02
C LYS A 4 11.25 -15.11 -1.27
N HIS A 5 12.50 -15.23 -1.72
CA HIS A 5 12.83 -15.98 -2.94
C HIS A 5 12.36 -17.44 -2.81
N THR A 6 11.12 -17.74 -3.23
CA THR A 6 10.53 -19.09 -3.22
C THR A 6 11.28 -20.02 -4.17
N PHE A 7 11.79 -19.48 -5.28
CA PHE A 7 12.56 -20.20 -6.28
C PHE A 7 13.86 -19.45 -6.60
N ILE A 8 15.00 -20.15 -6.56
CA ILE A 8 16.31 -19.56 -6.89
C ILE A 8 16.35 -19.19 -8.37
N GLY A 9 16.76 -17.96 -8.69
CA GLY A 9 16.90 -17.48 -10.07
C GLY A 9 15.59 -17.27 -10.82
N LYS A 10 14.46 -17.24 -10.10
CA LYS A 10 13.14 -16.94 -10.65
C LYS A 10 12.52 -15.74 -9.94
N ARG A 11 11.65 -15.03 -10.65
CA ARG A 11 10.94 -13.85 -10.17
C ARG A 11 9.44 -13.99 -10.47
N LYS A 12 8.59 -13.49 -9.56
CA LYS A 12 7.13 -13.52 -9.70
C LYS A 12 6.70 -12.64 -10.86
N VAL A 13 5.98 -13.21 -11.83
CA VAL A 13 5.44 -12.47 -12.99
C VAL A 13 3.99 -12.05 -12.77
N CYS A 14 3.16 -12.93 -12.20
CA CYS A 14 1.74 -12.66 -11.98
C CYS A 14 1.16 -13.56 -10.88
N SER A 15 -0.11 -13.31 -10.55
CA SER A 15 -0.94 -14.16 -9.70
C SER A 15 -2.26 -14.46 -10.40
N THR A 16 -2.87 -15.59 -10.05
CA THR A 16 -4.19 -16.00 -10.56
C THR A 16 -5.03 -16.54 -9.40
N ASP A 17 -6.33 -16.24 -9.35
CA ASP A 17 -7.26 -16.84 -8.38
C ASP A 17 -7.76 -18.19 -8.92
N PRO A 18 -7.65 -19.30 -8.14
CA PRO A 18 -8.25 -20.57 -8.52
C PRO A 18 -9.74 -20.46 -8.93
N CYS A 19 -10.53 -19.59 -8.30
CA CYS A 19 -11.95 -19.46 -8.60
C CYS A 19 -12.25 -19.01 -10.04
N ASP A 20 -11.26 -18.45 -10.74
CA ASP A 20 -11.36 -17.98 -12.13
C ASP A 20 -11.21 -19.09 -13.18
N PHE A 21 -10.95 -20.32 -12.73
CA PHE A 21 -10.67 -21.46 -13.60
C PHE A 21 -11.62 -22.63 -13.35
N THR A 22 -11.84 -23.40 -14.41
CA THR A 22 -12.54 -24.69 -14.47
C THR A 22 -11.58 -25.80 -14.91
N ASP A 23 -12.06 -27.05 -14.90
CA ASP A 23 -11.36 -28.21 -15.45
C ASP A 23 -9.92 -28.39 -14.95
N TYR A 24 -9.74 -28.31 -13.64
CA TYR A 24 -8.48 -28.62 -12.97
C TYR A 24 -7.98 -30.01 -13.36
N GLN A 25 -6.88 -30.05 -14.11
CA GLN A 25 -6.16 -31.29 -14.30
C GLN A 25 -5.46 -31.67 -13.01
N GLY A 26 -5.47 -32.94 -12.67
CA GLY A 26 -4.88 -33.42 -11.42
C GLY A 26 -4.67 -34.92 -11.44
N ILE A 27 -3.91 -35.40 -10.46
CA ILE A 27 -3.83 -36.83 -10.16
C ILE A 27 -4.44 -37.04 -8.78
N GLY A 28 -5.56 -37.76 -8.74
CA GLY A 28 -6.38 -37.86 -7.53
C GLY A 28 -7.02 -36.51 -7.20
N SER A 29 -6.88 -36.06 -5.95
CA SER A 29 -7.41 -34.77 -5.47
C SER A 29 -6.47 -33.59 -5.69
N ASP A 30 -5.23 -33.83 -6.13
CA ASP A 30 -4.20 -32.80 -6.21
C ASP A 30 -4.19 -32.15 -7.60
N PRO A 31 -4.49 -30.85 -7.71
CA PRO A 31 -4.44 -30.14 -8.99
C PRO A 31 -2.99 -30.00 -9.47
N MET A 32 -2.80 -29.86 -10.79
CA MET A 32 -1.50 -29.98 -11.42
C MET A 32 -0.49 -28.95 -10.93
N TYR A 33 -0.93 -27.72 -10.62
CA TYR A 33 -0.06 -26.68 -10.07
C TYR A 33 0.56 -27.07 -8.70
N ARG A 34 -0.08 -27.93 -7.90
CA ARG A 34 0.52 -28.49 -6.67
C ARG A 34 1.52 -29.61 -6.93
N ARG A 35 1.57 -30.13 -8.16
CA ARG A 35 2.46 -31.22 -8.59
C ARG A 35 3.62 -30.71 -9.44
N TYR A 36 3.97 -29.43 -9.32
CA TYR A 36 5.03 -28.79 -10.10
C TYR A 36 6.35 -29.56 -10.08
N GLU A 37 6.80 -30.08 -8.92
CA GLU A 37 8.05 -30.85 -8.87
C GLU A 37 7.99 -32.16 -9.67
N SER A 38 6.81 -32.77 -9.80
CA SER A 38 6.62 -33.93 -10.68
C SER A 38 6.72 -33.53 -12.16
N VAL A 39 6.05 -32.44 -12.55
CA VAL A 39 6.13 -31.88 -13.91
C VAL A 39 7.58 -31.50 -14.24
N ARG A 40 8.24 -30.78 -13.35
CA ARG A 40 9.63 -30.33 -13.50
C ARG A 40 10.60 -31.50 -13.61
N SER A 41 10.39 -32.57 -12.83
CA SER A 41 11.18 -33.79 -12.93
C SER A 41 11.04 -34.45 -14.30
N ILE A 42 9.81 -34.50 -14.85
CA ILE A 42 9.59 -35.07 -16.19
C ILE A 42 10.24 -34.20 -17.25
N VAL A 43 9.92 -32.91 -17.25
CA VAL A 43 10.51 -31.91 -18.17
C VAL A 43 12.04 -32.00 -18.18
N GLY A 44 12.67 -32.06 -17.01
CA GLY A 44 14.13 -32.09 -16.90
C GLY A 44 14.83 -33.28 -17.54
N HIS A 45 14.13 -34.38 -17.82
CA HIS A 45 14.75 -35.56 -18.44
C HIS A 45 14.22 -35.90 -19.85
N VAL A 46 13.07 -35.36 -20.28
CA VAL A 46 12.52 -35.61 -21.63
C VAL A 46 12.53 -34.39 -22.56
N ILE A 47 12.62 -33.18 -22.01
CA ILE A 47 12.62 -31.94 -22.79
C ILE A 47 14.06 -31.43 -22.96
N ASP A 48 14.38 -30.94 -24.16
CA ASP A 48 15.69 -30.35 -24.42
C ASP A 48 15.87 -29.12 -23.51
N PRO A 49 17.04 -28.94 -22.86
CA PRO A 49 17.30 -27.81 -21.97
C PRO A 49 16.88 -26.44 -22.52
N ALA A 50 16.98 -26.23 -23.83
CA ALA A 50 16.57 -24.99 -24.49
C ALA A 50 15.08 -24.67 -24.32
N PHE A 51 14.22 -25.66 -24.11
CA PHE A 51 12.76 -25.52 -24.02
C PHE A 51 12.19 -25.72 -22.60
N THR A 52 13.01 -26.15 -21.63
CA THR A 52 12.56 -26.50 -20.27
C THR A 52 11.91 -25.36 -19.47
N HIS A 53 12.14 -24.12 -19.90
CA HIS A 53 11.63 -22.90 -19.25
C HIS A 53 10.13 -22.66 -19.49
N PHE A 54 9.50 -23.41 -20.38
CA PHE A 54 8.16 -23.13 -20.91
C PHE A 54 7.05 -23.07 -19.86
N LEU A 55 7.07 -23.92 -18.85
CA LEU A 55 6.03 -23.96 -17.82
C LEU A 55 6.48 -23.15 -16.60
N ALA A 56 5.77 -22.07 -16.28
CA ALA A 56 6.09 -21.22 -15.13
C ALA A 56 5.96 -21.99 -13.80
N ALA A 57 6.75 -21.63 -12.80
CA ALA A 57 6.72 -22.27 -11.49
C ALA A 57 5.57 -21.69 -10.63
N PRO A 58 4.59 -22.49 -10.20
CA PRO A 58 3.53 -22.06 -9.30
C PRO A 58 3.96 -22.13 -7.83
N ASP A 59 3.48 -21.19 -7.03
CA ASP A 59 3.51 -21.21 -5.57
C ASP A 59 2.14 -20.78 -5.05
N TYR A 60 1.42 -21.69 -4.40
CA TYR A 60 0.09 -21.41 -3.90
C TYR A 60 0.16 -20.78 -2.51
N SER A 61 -0.32 -19.54 -2.39
CA SER A 61 -0.43 -18.84 -1.11
C SER A 61 -1.73 -19.21 -0.41
N THR A 62 -1.64 -19.95 0.70
CA THR A 62 -2.80 -20.29 1.52
C THR A 62 -3.41 -19.08 2.24
N GLU A 63 -2.62 -18.02 2.46
CA GLU A 63 -3.08 -16.82 3.15
C GLU A 63 -3.91 -15.91 2.23
N GLU A 64 -3.47 -15.78 0.98
CA GLU A 64 -4.10 -14.91 -0.03
C GLU A 64 -5.08 -15.69 -0.93
N ASP A 65 -5.07 -17.02 -0.87
CA ASP A 65 -5.85 -17.93 -1.73
C ASP A 65 -5.59 -17.73 -3.24
N VAL A 66 -4.34 -17.43 -3.60
CA VAL A 66 -3.91 -17.21 -4.99
C VAL A 66 -2.75 -18.11 -5.38
N ILE A 67 -2.64 -18.40 -6.67
CA ILE A 67 -1.45 -19.06 -7.24
C ILE A 67 -0.52 -17.97 -7.76
N ASN A 68 0.67 -17.89 -7.20
CA ASN A 68 1.75 -17.00 -7.64
C ASN A 68 2.59 -17.71 -8.68
N TRP A 69 2.83 -17.09 -9.83
CA TRP A 69 3.57 -17.67 -10.94
C TRP A 69 4.94 -17.02 -11.08
N TYR A 70 5.98 -17.84 -11.18
CA TYR A 70 7.37 -17.41 -11.26
C TYR A 70 8.02 -17.92 -12.54
N ILE A 71 8.76 -17.04 -13.20
CA ILE A 71 9.53 -17.36 -14.41
C ILE A 71 11.00 -17.09 -14.16
N ASP A 72 11.88 -17.49 -15.09
CA ASP A 72 13.31 -17.18 -14.99
C ASP A 72 13.51 -15.66 -14.84
N ASP A 73 14.51 -15.26 -14.06
CA ASP A 73 14.85 -13.84 -13.94
C ASP A 73 15.12 -13.22 -15.33
N TRP A 74 14.68 -11.98 -15.53
CA TRP A 74 14.57 -11.37 -16.85
C TRP A 74 15.23 -10.00 -16.96
N THR A 75 15.67 -9.68 -18.18
CA THR A 75 16.14 -8.33 -18.57
C THR A 75 15.08 -7.59 -19.39
N GLU A 76 14.47 -8.25 -20.38
CA GLU A 76 13.29 -7.75 -21.09
C GLU A 76 12.04 -7.95 -20.22
N THR A 77 11.25 -6.89 -19.99
CA THR A 77 10.00 -7.01 -19.25
C THR A 77 9.07 -8.04 -19.90
N PRO A 78 8.59 -9.06 -19.16
CA PRO A 78 7.63 -10.03 -19.65
C PRO A 78 6.36 -9.32 -20.11
N GLU A 79 5.92 -9.67 -21.31
CA GLU A 79 4.69 -9.17 -21.89
C GLU A 79 3.86 -10.37 -22.35
N ARG A 80 2.54 -10.32 -22.18
CA ARG A 80 1.66 -11.39 -22.65
C ARG A 80 1.64 -11.42 -24.16
N LEU A 81 1.64 -12.61 -24.72
CA LEU A 81 1.73 -12.81 -26.16
C LEU A 81 0.48 -12.29 -26.88
N ALA A 82 -0.68 -12.29 -26.21
CA ALA A 82 -1.92 -11.67 -26.68
C ALA A 82 -1.83 -10.14 -26.81
N ASP A 83 -1.07 -9.48 -25.93
CA ASP A 83 -0.92 -8.02 -25.90
C ASP A 83 0.17 -7.52 -26.89
N MET A 84 1.08 -8.40 -27.29
CA MET A 84 2.16 -8.05 -28.22
C MET A 84 1.63 -7.69 -29.61
N THR A 85 2.34 -6.79 -30.31
CA THR A 85 2.04 -6.41 -31.69
C THR A 85 3.27 -6.47 -32.61
N GLY A 86 3.03 -6.52 -33.92
CA GLY A 86 4.08 -6.46 -34.96
C GLY A 86 5.11 -7.60 -34.90
N ASP A 87 6.36 -7.27 -35.27
CA ASP A 87 7.46 -8.23 -35.37
C ASP A 87 7.77 -8.93 -34.04
N LYS A 88 7.58 -8.24 -32.91
CA LYS A 88 7.76 -8.81 -31.57
C LYS A 88 6.81 -9.98 -31.34
N ARG A 89 5.53 -9.81 -31.65
CA ARG A 89 4.52 -10.88 -31.57
C ARG A 89 4.88 -12.04 -32.48
N THR A 90 5.22 -11.78 -33.74
CA THR A 90 5.59 -12.84 -34.70
C THR A 90 6.78 -13.65 -34.21
N ARG A 91 7.81 -12.98 -33.66
CA ARG A 91 8.99 -13.63 -33.08
C ARG A 91 8.61 -14.56 -31.93
N PHE A 92 7.91 -14.06 -30.91
CA PHE A 92 7.58 -14.87 -29.74
C PHE A 92 6.52 -15.95 -30.02
N ALA A 93 5.60 -15.73 -30.96
CA ALA A 93 4.68 -16.77 -31.42
C ALA A 93 5.42 -17.94 -32.08
N ALA A 94 6.45 -17.66 -32.88
CA ALA A 94 7.29 -18.70 -33.47
C ALA A 94 8.08 -19.48 -32.39
N VAL A 95 8.59 -18.79 -31.35
CA VAL A 95 9.24 -19.44 -30.21
C VAL A 95 8.24 -20.31 -29.45
N ARG A 96 7.04 -19.81 -29.15
CA ARG A 96 5.94 -20.58 -28.54
C ARG A 96 5.63 -21.84 -29.33
N ASP A 97 5.44 -21.73 -30.64
CA ASP A 97 5.08 -22.86 -31.49
C ASP A 97 6.18 -23.92 -31.55
N ALA A 98 7.45 -23.49 -31.65
CA ALA A 98 8.59 -24.40 -31.63
C ALA A 98 8.70 -25.14 -30.29
N THR A 99 8.57 -24.40 -29.18
CA THR A 99 8.60 -24.97 -27.82
C THR A 99 7.46 -25.97 -27.63
N LEU A 100 6.22 -25.61 -27.98
CA LEU A 100 5.06 -26.48 -27.82
C LEU A 100 5.15 -27.72 -28.72
N ALA A 101 5.68 -27.59 -29.93
CA ALA A 101 5.94 -28.72 -30.82
C ALA A 101 6.96 -29.70 -30.19
N HIS A 102 8.00 -29.18 -29.54
CA HIS A 102 8.98 -30.00 -28.83
C HIS A 102 8.36 -30.78 -27.66
N TYR A 103 7.52 -30.10 -26.85
CA TYR A 103 6.79 -30.76 -25.77
C TYR A 103 5.85 -31.85 -26.30
N ARG A 104 5.12 -31.58 -27.39
CA ARG A 104 4.21 -32.56 -28.01
C ARG A 104 4.96 -33.77 -28.57
N ALA A 105 6.12 -33.57 -29.20
CA ALA A 105 6.94 -34.67 -29.70
C ALA A 105 7.49 -35.55 -28.55
N ALA A 106 7.83 -34.96 -27.41
CA ALA A 106 8.32 -35.71 -26.25
C ALA A 106 7.25 -36.64 -25.64
N LEU A 107 5.95 -36.36 -25.84
CA LEU A 107 4.86 -37.21 -25.34
C LEU A 107 4.95 -38.65 -25.87
N ASP A 108 5.45 -38.86 -27.09
CA ASP A 108 5.61 -40.20 -27.68
C ASP A 108 6.60 -41.10 -26.92
N SER A 109 7.48 -40.49 -26.11
CA SER A 109 8.46 -41.20 -25.29
C SER A 109 7.96 -41.52 -23.88
N LEU A 110 6.82 -40.95 -23.47
CA LEU A 110 6.25 -41.09 -22.13
C LEU A 110 5.18 -42.18 -22.09
N SER A 111 4.98 -42.77 -20.92
CA SER A 111 3.89 -43.73 -20.70
C SER A 111 3.39 -43.69 -19.25
N GLY A 112 2.24 -44.31 -18.99
CA GLY A 112 1.67 -44.39 -17.64
C GLY A 112 1.46 -43.02 -17.00
N ASP A 113 1.87 -42.89 -15.73
CA ASP A 113 1.68 -41.68 -14.92
C ASP A 113 2.42 -40.47 -15.50
N GLU A 114 3.63 -40.65 -16.03
CA GLU A 114 4.41 -39.53 -16.59
C GLU A 114 3.70 -38.90 -17.79
N LEU A 115 3.11 -39.73 -18.66
CA LEU A 115 2.31 -39.26 -19.79
C LEU A 115 1.07 -38.49 -19.31
N GLN A 116 0.35 -39.01 -18.30
CA GLN A 116 -0.84 -38.33 -17.76
C GLN A 116 -0.50 -36.98 -17.12
N ILE A 117 0.61 -36.91 -16.37
CA ILE A 117 1.09 -35.66 -15.77
C ILE A 117 1.41 -34.64 -16.87
N MET A 118 2.15 -35.03 -17.90
CA MET A 118 2.53 -34.12 -18.98
C MET A 118 1.35 -33.71 -19.84
N LEU A 119 0.42 -34.60 -20.16
CA LEU A 119 -0.82 -34.26 -20.86
C LEU A 119 -1.65 -33.25 -20.06
N GLY A 120 -1.80 -33.49 -18.76
CA GLY A 120 -2.51 -32.58 -17.87
C GLY A 120 -1.81 -31.23 -17.76
N ALA A 121 -0.49 -31.19 -17.60
CA ALA A 121 0.27 -29.93 -17.57
C ALA A 121 0.21 -29.15 -18.89
N LEU A 122 0.00 -29.82 -20.03
CA LEU A 122 -0.15 -29.17 -21.34
C LEU A 122 -1.57 -28.65 -21.61
N VAL A 123 -2.52 -28.82 -20.68
CA VAL A 123 -3.82 -28.15 -20.80
C VAL A 123 -3.63 -26.65 -20.71
N SER A 124 -4.19 -25.94 -21.70
CA SER A 124 -4.03 -24.50 -21.92
C SER A 124 -2.61 -24.05 -22.27
N ALA A 125 -1.66 -24.99 -22.42
CA ALA A 125 -0.34 -24.71 -22.94
C ALA A 125 -0.42 -24.36 -24.43
N GLY A 126 -0.17 -23.09 -24.73
CA GLY A 126 -0.33 -22.51 -26.06
C GLY A 126 -1.43 -21.44 -26.17
N ASP A 127 -2.13 -21.12 -25.07
CA ASP A 127 -2.98 -19.95 -25.00
C ASP A 127 -2.12 -18.67 -24.92
N ASP A 128 -2.34 -17.72 -25.83
CA ASP A 128 -1.60 -16.46 -25.92
C ASP A 128 -1.90 -15.53 -24.76
N GLU A 129 -3.08 -15.64 -24.17
CA GLU A 129 -3.50 -14.87 -23.01
C GLU A 129 -2.78 -15.34 -21.74
N LEU A 130 -2.38 -16.62 -21.69
CA LEU A 130 -1.68 -17.24 -20.56
C LEU A 130 -0.17 -17.38 -20.80
N THR A 131 0.36 -16.87 -21.91
CA THR A 131 1.77 -17.02 -22.28
C THR A 131 2.48 -15.68 -22.30
N PHE A 132 3.54 -15.57 -21.50
CA PHE A 132 4.45 -14.43 -21.48
C PHE A 132 5.67 -14.68 -22.37
N GLY A 133 6.19 -13.63 -23.00
CA GLY A 133 7.47 -13.67 -23.71
C GLY A 133 8.44 -12.59 -23.22
N CYS A 134 9.68 -12.99 -22.97
CA CYS A 134 10.82 -12.12 -22.66
C CYS A 134 12.13 -12.84 -22.95
N ASP A 135 13.22 -12.11 -23.21
CA ASP A 135 14.59 -12.64 -23.34
C ASP A 135 14.71 -13.82 -24.33
N GLY A 136 13.91 -13.80 -25.41
CA GLY A 136 13.86 -14.85 -26.42
C GLY A 136 13.24 -16.18 -25.97
N LYS A 137 12.59 -16.19 -24.80
CA LYS A 137 11.91 -17.32 -24.16
C LYS A 137 10.40 -17.10 -24.09
N VAL A 138 9.65 -18.18 -23.86
CA VAL A 138 8.21 -18.11 -23.58
C VAL A 138 7.86 -18.88 -22.31
N PHE A 139 6.90 -18.36 -21.55
CA PHE A 139 6.49 -18.92 -20.28
C PHE A 139 4.97 -18.95 -20.19
N THR A 140 4.37 -20.13 -20.10
CA THR A 140 2.95 -20.29 -19.84
C THR A 140 2.68 -20.34 -18.34
N VAL A 141 1.70 -19.56 -17.89
CA VAL A 141 1.13 -19.59 -16.53
C VAL A 141 -0.23 -20.28 -16.54
N ALA A 142 -0.80 -20.59 -15.38
CA ALA A 142 -2.11 -21.25 -15.27
C ALA A 142 -2.23 -22.56 -16.07
N TRP A 143 -1.10 -23.23 -16.30
CA TRP A 143 -1.08 -24.50 -17.00
C TRP A 143 -1.77 -25.59 -16.19
N GLY A 144 -2.40 -26.54 -16.87
CA GLY A 144 -3.20 -27.59 -16.22
C GLY A 144 -4.57 -27.14 -15.72
N MET A 145 -5.04 -25.96 -16.13
CA MET A 145 -6.32 -25.38 -15.77
C MET A 145 -6.95 -24.71 -16.99
N ARG A 146 -8.28 -24.64 -17.06
CA ARG A 146 -8.99 -23.90 -18.12
C ARG A 146 -9.65 -22.68 -17.54
N VAL A 147 -9.68 -21.58 -18.28
CA VAL A 147 -10.29 -20.34 -17.80
C VAL A 147 -11.80 -20.52 -17.79
N ASP A 148 -12.46 -20.07 -16.72
CA ASP A 148 -13.91 -20.07 -16.61
C ASP A 148 -14.50 -18.94 -17.44
N THR A 149 -14.73 -19.21 -18.72
CA THR A 149 -15.28 -18.22 -19.66
C THR A 149 -16.68 -17.73 -19.29
N SER A 150 -17.37 -18.39 -18.35
CA SER A 150 -18.67 -17.92 -17.85
C SER A 150 -18.53 -16.74 -16.88
N LYS A 151 -17.41 -16.67 -16.15
CA LYS A 151 -17.07 -15.56 -15.24
C LYS A 151 -16.25 -14.48 -15.93
N HIS A 152 -15.35 -14.91 -16.83
CA HIS A 152 -14.38 -14.04 -17.49
C HIS A 152 -14.52 -14.17 -19.00
N PRO A 153 -15.31 -13.31 -19.67
CA PRO A 153 -15.45 -13.34 -21.12
C PRO A 153 -14.14 -12.95 -21.82
N ILE A 154 -13.20 -12.31 -21.11
CA ILE A 154 -11.85 -11.97 -21.58
C ILE A 154 -10.84 -12.69 -20.69
N THR A 155 -10.07 -13.61 -21.26
CA THR A 155 -9.10 -14.43 -20.51
C THR A 155 -8.05 -13.59 -19.77
N GLY A 156 -7.63 -12.45 -20.33
CA GLY A 156 -6.65 -11.58 -19.69
C GLY A 156 -7.06 -10.98 -18.34
N GLU A 157 -8.33 -11.04 -17.93
CA GLU A 157 -8.82 -10.51 -16.64
C GLU A 157 -8.42 -11.40 -15.44
N VAL A 158 -8.13 -12.69 -15.68
CA VAL A 158 -7.76 -13.65 -14.61
C VAL A 158 -6.31 -13.53 -14.15
N ILE A 159 -5.49 -12.78 -14.90
CA ILE A 159 -4.08 -12.56 -14.61
C ILE A 159 -3.94 -11.24 -13.88
N HIS A 160 -3.64 -11.32 -12.60
CA HIS A 160 -3.23 -10.17 -11.82
C HIS A 160 -1.72 -10.00 -11.95
N GLU A 161 -1.31 -9.09 -12.84
CA GLU A 161 0.11 -8.77 -13.03
C GLU A 161 0.73 -8.37 -11.68
N SER A 162 1.90 -8.96 -11.37
CA SER A 162 2.67 -8.48 -10.23
C SER A 162 3.13 -7.06 -10.57
N PRO A 163 2.96 -6.06 -9.70
CA PRO A 163 3.45 -4.71 -9.99
C PRO A 163 4.95 -4.82 -10.26
N TYR A 164 5.35 -4.58 -11.50
CA TYR A 164 6.75 -4.62 -11.91
C TYR A 164 7.50 -3.56 -11.13
N ARG A 165 8.36 -4.00 -10.21
CA ARG A 165 9.24 -3.13 -9.46
C ARG A 165 10.63 -3.29 -10.05
N VAL A 166 11.04 -2.34 -10.87
CA VAL A 166 12.43 -2.23 -11.32
C VAL A 166 13.30 -2.17 -10.07
N LYS A 167 14.33 -3.02 -9.98
CA LYS A 167 15.34 -2.92 -8.92
C LYS A 167 16.65 -2.52 -9.57
N HIS A 168 17.38 -1.62 -8.92
CA HIS A 168 18.70 -1.19 -9.33
C HIS A 168 19.74 -1.59 -8.29
N ASP A 169 20.95 -1.83 -8.76
CA ASP A 169 22.07 -2.20 -7.90
C ASP A 169 22.62 -0.97 -7.20
N VAL A 170 22.65 -1.02 -5.87
CA VAL A 170 23.33 -0.02 -5.04
C VAL A 170 24.60 -0.63 -4.48
N THR A 171 25.72 -0.12 -4.95
CA THR A 171 27.06 -0.61 -4.61
C THR A 171 27.76 0.35 -3.65
N PHE A 172 28.26 -0.19 -2.56
CA PHE A 172 29.08 0.46 -1.54
C PHE A 172 30.52 -0.06 -1.67
N ASP A 173 31.38 0.76 -2.24
CA ASP A 173 32.80 0.47 -2.42
C ASP A 173 33.62 1.00 -1.23
N PRO A 174 34.22 0.13 -0.39
CA PRO A 174 35.01 0.59 0.75
C PRO A 174 36.32 1.27 0.33
N GLY A 175 36.70 1.26 -0.95
CA GLY A 175 37.93 1.88 -1.43
C GLY A 175 39.20 1.17 -0.90
N GLU A 176 40.36 1.84 -1.03
CA GLU A 176 41.67 1.23 -0.73
C GLU A 176 42.04 1.17 0.76
N HIS A 177 41.33 1.90 1.63
CA HIS A 177 41.73 2.11 3.04
C HIS A 177 40.71 1.61 4.06
N GLY A 178 39.85 0.69 3.65
CA GLY A 178 38.96 0.00 4.57
C GLY A 178 38.28 -1.21 3.96
N ARG A 179 37.48 -1.88 4.77
CA ARG A 179 36.73 -3.08 4.40
C ARG A 179 35.31 -3.01 4.93
N ILE A 180 34.37 -3.66 4.25
CA ILE A 180 33.00 -3.75 4.74
C ILE A 180 32.91 -4.85 5.80
N ALA A 181 32.40 -4.50 6.98
CA ALA A 181 32.21 -5.42 8.10
C ALA A 181 30.74 -5.82 8.33
N SER A 182 29.82 -5.31 7.51
CA SER A 182 28.38 -5.61 7.60
C SER A 182 28.03 -6.98 6.98
N PRO A 183 27.07 -7.74 7.56
CA PRO A 183 26.52 -8.96 6.95
C PRO A 183 25.86 -8.73 5.58
N LEU A 184 25.38 -7.51 5.31
CA LEU A 184 24.71 -7.12 4.06
C LEU A 184 25.66 -7.05 2.86
N GLY A 185 26.98 -7.12 3.08
CA GLY A 185 27.98 -6.96 2.01
C GLY A 185 28.02 -5.54 1.44
N GLY A 186 28.73 -5.38 0.32
CA GLY A 186 28.89 -4.09 -0.37
C GLY A 186 27.93 -3.85 -1.52
N LYS A 187 26.94 -4.71 -1.70
CA LYS A 187 26.02 -4.60 -2.83
C LYS A 187 24.62 -5.03 -2.39
N ILE A 188 23.65 -4.15 -2.60
CA ILE A 188 22.23 -4.38 -2.30
C ILE A 188 21.39 -4.02 -3.52
N ALA A 189 20.22 -4.62 -3.68
CA ALA A 189 19.29 -4.31 -4.77
C ALA A 189 18.04 -3.64 -4.20
N LEU A 190 17.79 -2.39 -4.62
CA LEU A 190 16.67 -1.58 -4.14
C LEU A 190 15.71 -1.21 -5.27
N GLU A 191 14.43 -1.03 -4.95
CA GLU A 191 13.40 -0.68 -5.94
C GLU A 191 13.61 0.73 -6.50
N GLU A 192 13.28 0.93 -7.77
CA GLU A 192 13.26 2.25 -8.40
C GLU A 192 12.24 3.15 -7.70
N GLY A 193 12.70 4.34 -7.32
CA GLY A 193 11.97 5.30 -6.50
C GLY A 193 12.14 5.12 -4.98
N ALA A 194 12.76 4.01 -4.52
CA ALA A 194 13.04 3.82 -3.10
C ALA A 194 14.07 4.84 -2.59
N GLU A 195 13.91 5.26 -1.33
CA GLU A 195 14.84 6.15 -0.64
C GLU A 195 15.79 5.32 0.23
N ILE A 196 17.10 5.53 0.08
CA ILE A 196 18.11 4.83 0.87
C ILE A 196 18.06 5.31 2.32
N THR A 197 17.92 4.37 3.25
CA THR A 197 17.85 4.61 4.69
C THR A 197 19.14 4.20 5.41
N GLN A 198 19.24 4.52 6.70
CA GLN A 198 20.41 4.13 7.51
C GLN A 198 20.61 2.61 7.59
N ASN A 199 19.53 1.82 7.47
CA ASN A 199 19.60 0.37 7.55
C ASN A 199 20.21 -0.27 6.29
N ASP A 200 20.17 0.45 5.17
CA ASP A 200 20.67 0.00 3.88
C ASP A 200 22.18 0.27 3.71
N ILE A 201 22.79 1.01 4.66
CA ILE A 201 24.19 1.44 4.58
C ILE A 201 25.07 0.48 5.39
N PRO A 202 26.09 -0.14 4.76
CA PRO A 202 26.99 -1.03 5.46
C PRO A 202 27.98 -0.29 6.36
N THR A 203 28.38 -0.96 7.45
CA THR A 203 29.47 -0.51 8.33
C THR A 203 30.82 -0.77 7.69
N VAL A 204 31.73 0.22 7.78
CA VAL A 204 33.10 0.16 7.27
C VAL A 204 34.10 0.08 8.43
N GLU A 205 35.04 -0.84 8.34
CA GLU A 205 36.22 -0.89 9.19
C GLU A 205 37.40 -0.27 8.43
N ALA A 206 37.86 0.90 8.87
CA ALA A 206 39.01 1.58 8.29
C ALA A 206 40.33 0.89 8.66
N ASP A 207 41.33 0.98 7.78
CA ASP A 207 42.67 0.50 8.03
C ASP A 207 43.44 1.40 9.00
N SER A 208 44.49 0.86 9.64
CA SER A 208 45.25 1.58 10.65
C SER A 208 45.85 2.90 10.10
N GLY A 209 45.60 4.01 10.81
CA GLY A 209 46.03 5.34 10.38
C GLY A 209 45.03 6.08 9.49
N TYR A 210 43.85 5.50 9.25
CA TYR A 210 42.76 6.14 8.51
C TYR A 210 41.47 6.14 9.35
N GLU A 211 40.75 7.24 9.28
CA GLU A 211 39.43 7.42 9.87
C GLU A 211 38.38 7.49 8.76
N PHE A 212 37.36 6.64 8.83
CA PHE A 212 36.22 6.68 7.90
C PHE A 212 35.39 7.95 8.15
N THR A 213 35.29 8.79 7.13
CA THR A 213 34.60 10.09 7.22
C THR A 213 33.19 10.09 6.66
N GLY A 214 32.82 9.05 5.90
CA GLY A 214 31.50 8.92 5.27
C GLY A 214 31.57 8.38 3.84
N TRP A 215 30.41 8.30 3.20
CA TRP A 215 30.25 7.84 1.81
C TRP A 215 30.14 9.03 0.84
N GLN A 216 30.64 8.85 -0.37
CA GLN A 216 30.54 9.83 -1.46
C GLN A 216 29.98 9.18 -2.73
N PRO A 217 28.89 9.71 -3.31
CA PRO A 217 28.01 10.75 -2.75
C PRO A 217 27.33 10.31 -1.43
N ALA A 218 26.66 11.22 -0.72
CA ALA A 218 25.97 10.87 0.52
C ALA A 218 24.75 9.97 0.21
N PRO A 219 24.66 8.75 0.77
CA PRO A 219 23.63 7.78 0.39
C PRO A 219 22.27 8.04 1.05
N ILE A 220 22.23 8.59 2.26
CA ILE A 220 20.97 8.78 3.01
C ILE A 220 20.03 9.72 2.27
N GLY A 221 18.81 9.25 2.00
CA GLY A 221 17.77 10.01 1.30
C GLY A 221 17.96 10.11 -0.22
N ALA A 222 18.97 9.46 -0.78
CA ALA A 222 19.10 9.35 -2.23
C ALA A 222 18.00 8.43 -2.79
N LYS A 223 17.38 8.86 -3.89
CA LYS A 223 16.39 8.07 -4.61
C LYS A 223 17.05 7.16 -5.63
N VAL A 224 16.69 5.89 -5.58
CA VAL A 224 17.15 4.90 -6.53
C VAL A 224 16.47 5.17 -7.88
N THR A 225 17.22 5.65 -8.86
CA THR A 225 16.72 5.99 -10.21
C THR A 225 17.47 5.24 -11.30
N GLY A 226 18.37 4.34 -10.89
CA GLY A 226 19.41 3.70 -11.68
C GLY A 226 20.39 3.01 -10.74
N ASP A 227 21.37 2.29 -11.29
CA ASP A 227 22.47 1.74 -10.50
C ASP A 227 23.26 2.88 -9.84
N LEU A 228 23.51 2.75 -8.53
CA LEU A 228 24.20 3.76 -7.73
C LEU A 228 25.51 3.19 -7.18
N LEU A 229 26.54 4.03 -7.16
CA LEU A 229 27.84 3.71 -6.57
C LEU A 229 28.19 4.75 -5.50
N PHE A 230 28.49 4.27 -4.31
CA PHE A 230 28.94 5.06 -3.17
C PHE A 230 30.33 4.58 -2.76
N THR A 231 31.31 5.49 -2.72
CA THR A 231 32.67 5.16 -2.32
C THR A 231 32.97 5.72 -0.92
N ALA A 232 33.62 4.93 -0.08
CA ALA A 232 34.04 5.36 1.25
C ALA A 232 35.15 6.42 1.17
N ALA A 233 35.02 7.49 1.95
CA ALA A 233 36.00 8.55 2.06
C ALA A 233 36.73 8.47 3.41
N TYR A 234 38.04 8.64 3.39
CA TYR A 234 38.90 8.53 4.57
C TYR A 234 39.70 9.80 4.83
N ARG A 235 40.00 10.04 6.10
CA ARG A 235 40.97 11.05 6.54
C ARG A 235 42.14 10.34 7.20
N VAL A 236 43.37 10.78 6.93
CA VAL A 236 44.55 10.28 7.62
C VAL A 236 44.48 10.69 9.09
N GLU A 237 44.53 9.72 10.00
CA GLU A 237 44.73 9.99 11.43
C GLU A 237 46.14 10.54 11.60
N ILE A 238 46.25 11.85 11.77
CA ILE A 238 47.50 12.48 12.15
C ILE A 238 47.70 12.16 13.64
N PRO A 239 48.77 11.45 14.04
CA PRO A 239 49.03 11.20 15.45
C PRO A 239 49.09 12.54 16.19
N PRO A 240 48.48 12.65 17.38
CA PRO A 240 48.56 13.88 18.15
C PRO A 240 50.03 14.21 18.38
N LEU A 241 50.43 15.43 17.99
CA LEU A 241 51.73 15.98 18.37
C LEU A 241 51.92 15.81 19.88
N PRO A 242 53.13 15.47 20.36
CA PRO A 242 53.42 15.41 21.78
C PRO A 242 52.96 16.71 22.44
N ALA A 243 52.21 16.58 23.55
CA ALA A 243 51.59 17.70 24.22
C ALA A 243 52.65 18.80 24.50
N PRO A 244 52.41 20.06 24.09
CA PRO A 244 53.22 21.16 24.57
C PRO A 244 53.02 21.32 26.08
N ASP A 245 54.08 21.75 26.77
CA ASP A 245 54.09 22.01 28.22
C ASP A 245 52.85 22.79 28.69
N PRO A 246 52.35 22.54 29.92
CA PRO A 246 51.10 23.11 30.39
C PRO A 246 51.15 24.64 30.40
N VAL A 247 50.35 25.23 29.52
CA VAL A 247 50.07 26.67 29.52
C VAL A 247 49.28 26.99 30.80
N PRO A 248 49.64 28.03 31.56
CA PRO A 248 48.91 28.41 32.75
C PRO A 248 47.46 28.75 32.37
N VAL A 249 46.51 28.15 33.11
CA VAL A 249 45.09 28.46 33.02
C VAL A 249 44.91 29.97 33.25
N PRO A 250 44.33 30.73 32.30
CA PRO A 250 44.07 32.15 32.54
C PRO A 250 43.06 32.29 33.68
N GLU A 251 43.36 33.18 34.63
CA GLU A 251 42.46 33.52 35.74
C GLU A 251 41.08 33.93 35.21
N PRO A 252 39.97 33.59 35.91
CA PRO A 252 38.64 34.03 35.51
C PRO A 252 38.60 35.56 35.45
N GLN A 253 38.37 36.10 34.26
CA GLN A 253 38.20 37.53 34.06
C GLN A 253 36.80 37.92 34.54
N ASP A 254 36.74 38.90 35.45
CA ASP A 254 35.50 39.53 35.87
C ASP A 254 35.15 40.71 34.96
N ALA A 255 33.85 40.95 34.79
CA ALA A 255 33.28 42.11 34.13
C ALA A 255 32.63 43.04 35.17
N VAL A 256 32.80 44.34 35.00
CA VAL A 256 32.17 45.38 35.82
C VAL A 256 30.94 45.93 35.11
N CYS A 257 29.78 45.77 35.72
CA CYS A 257 28.51 46.32 35.29
C CYS A 257 28.19 47.58 36.10
N ARG A 258 27.99 48.72 35.43
CA ARG A 258 27.66 50.01 36.08
C ARG A 258 26.25 50.48 35.72
N PHE A 259 25.46 50.80 36.72
CA PHE A 259 24.14 51.39 36.62
C PHE A 259 24.21 52.86 37.04
N ASN A 260 23.82 53.75 36.13
CA ASN A 260 23.83 55.19 36.35
C ASN A 260 22.39 55.73 36.36
N ALA A 261 21.96 56.32 37.48
CA ALA A 261 20.64 56.99 37.54
C ALA A 261 20.53 58.27 36.68
N GLY A 262 21.63 58.78 36.12
CA GLY A 262 21.58 60.02 35.34
C GLY A 262 21.08 61.23 36.15
N LEU A 263 20.65 62.29 35.45
CA LEU A 263 20.35 63.61 36.04
C LEU A 263 18.95 63.74 36.69
N HIS A 264 18.03 62.81 36.43
CA HIS A 264 16.60 62.95 36.80
C HIS A 264 16.09 61.83 37.70
N GLY A 265 16.99 61.17 38.41
CA GLY A 265 16.63 60.23 39.46
C GLY A 265 17.83 59.79 40.29
N SER A 266 17.57 58.93 41.26
CA SER A 266 18.58 58.34 42.13
C SER A 266 18.41 56.82 42.19
N LEU A 267 19.49 56.09 42.51
CA LEU A 267 19.43 54.63 42.69
C LEU A 267 19.16 54.28 44.15
N ARG A 268 18.35 53.23 44.36
CA ARG A 268 18.24 52.53 45.63
C ARG A 268 19.01 51.22 45.51
N GLY A 269 20.18 51.17 46.16
CA GLY A 269 21.11 50.03 46.12
C GLY A 269 22.49 50.42 45.57
N GLU A 270 23.36 49.44 45.38
CA GLU A 270 24.67 49.65 44.75
C GLU A 270 24.53 49.76 43.23
N GLY A 271 25.17 50.77 42.65
CA GLY A 271 25.17 51.02 41.20
C GLY A 271 26.32 50.34 40.46
N ILE A 272 27.15 49.55 41.13
CA ILE A 272 28.30 48.85 40.52
C ILE A 272 28.25 47.38 40.95
N LEU A 273 28.35 46.48 39.98
CA LEU A 273 28.30 45.05 40.18
C LEU A 273 29.47 44.37 39.45
N THR A 274 30.23 43.53 40.13
CA THR A 274 31.34 42.75 39.54
C THR A 274 31.00 41.26 39.53
N ARG A 275 31.07 40.62 38.36
CA ARG A 275 30.73 39.20 38.15
C ARG A 275 31.62 38.59 37.05
N PRO A 276 31.83 37.27 37.06
CA PRO A 276 32.64 36.60 36.04
C PRO A 276 32.03 36.74 34.64
N LEU A 277 32.89 36.78 33.61
CA LEU A 277 32.46 36.69 32.21
C LEU A 277 31.57 35.45 32.01
N GLY A 278 30.47 35.61 31.27
CA GLY A 278 29.44 34.59 31.05
C GLY A 278 28.28 34.62 32.04
N TYR A 279 28.36 35.42 33.12
CA TYR A 279 27.25 35.57 34.07
C TYR A 279 26.04 36.26 33.43
N VAL A 280 24.83 35.77 33.73
CA VAL A 280 23.57 36.32 33.22
C VAL A 280 22.88 37.15 34.30
N LEU A 281 22.62 38.43 34.02
CA LEU A 281 22.00 39.36 34.98
C LEU A 281 20.56 38.96 35.32
N THR A 282 20.25 38.93 36.62
CA THR A 282 18.92 38.61 37.14
C THR A 282 18.19 39.86 37.64
N PRO A 283 16.86 39.80 37.89
CA PRO A 283 16.12 40.94 38.47
C PRO A 283 16.67 41.46 39.80
N ALA A 284 17.33 40.61 40.58
CA ALA A 284 17.92 40.98 41.87
C ALA A 284 19.19 41.83 41.72
N ASP A 285 19.88 41.72 40.58
CA ASP A 285 21.11 42.44 40.26
C ASP A 285 20.86 43.86 39.72
N ILE A 286 19.61 44.18 39.38
CA ILE A 286 19.22 45.46 38.77
C ILE A 286 18.70 46.41 39.86
N PRO A 287 19.38 47.56 40.11
CA PRO A 287 18.96 48.49 41.15
C PRO A 287 17.64 49.19 40.80
N GLN A 288 16.89 49.59 41.82
CA GLN A 288 15.66 50.35 41.62
C GLN A 288 15.96 51.84 41.40
N VAL A 289 15.31 52.44 40.41
CA VAL A 289 15.44 53.88 40.08
C VAL A 289 14.30 54.68 40.71
N MET A 290 14.65 55.74 41.45
CA MET A 290 13.71 56.72 42.00
C MET A 290 13.73 57.99 41.14
N PRO A 291 12.75 58.20 40.24
CA PRO A 291 12.70 59.39 39.39
C PRO A 291 12.35 60.66 40.20
N GLU A 292 12.92 61.79 39.80
CA GLU A 292 12.61 63.11 40.36
C GLU A 292 11.19 63.59 40.00
N LYS A 293 10.68 64.55 40.77
CA LYS A 293 9.33 65.07 40.62
C LYS A 293 9.12 65.68 39.22
N GLY A 294 8.17 65.14 38.47
CA GLY A 294 7.83 65.58 37.11
C GLY A 294 8.35 64.64 36.00
N TRP A 295 9.18 63.67 36.36
CA TRP A 295 9.71 62.65 35.47
C TRP A 295 9.15 61.28 35.80
N THR A 296 9.15 60.40 34.80
CA THR A 296 8.84 58.98 34.94
C THR A 296 10.03 58.20 34.39
N PHE A 297 10.51 57.23 35.16
CA PHE A 297 11.53 56.29 34.69
C PHE A 297 10.91 55.41 33.59
N LYS A 298 11.46 55.45 32.39
CA LYS A 298 10.99 54.66 31.24
C LYS A 298 11.66 53.29 31.19
N GLY A 299 12.88 53.20 31.70
CA GLY A 299 13.74 52.02 31.61
C GLY A 299 15.21 52.42 31.53
N TRP A 300 16.07 51.43 31.37
CA TRP A 300 17.50 51.63 31.14
C TRP A 300 17.79 51.84 29.64
N SER A 301 18.96 52.41 29.31
CA SER A 301 19.41 52.68 27.94
C SER A 301 19.47 51.42 27.06
N ALA A 302 19.79 50.28 27.68
CA ALA A 302 19.59 48.94 27.15
C ALA A 302 18.89 48.09 28.22
N ASN A 303 18.10 47.09 27.85
CA ASN A 303 17.43 46.22 28.82
C ASN A 303 18.48 45.33 29.52
N PRO A 304 18.73 45.48 30.84
CA PRO A 304 19.76 44.71 31.53
C PRO A 304 19.30 43.29 31.92
N LEU A 305 18.00 42.99 31.79
CA LEU A 305 17.45 41.70 32.22
C LEU A 305 17.89 40.57 31.27
N ASN A 306 18.46 39.49 31.84
CA ASN A 306 18.96 38.31 31.13
C ASN A 306 20.10 38.59 30.14
N VAL A 307 20.83 39.69 30.33
CA VAL A 307 22.03 39.98 29.53
C VAL A 307 23.22 39.16 30.06
N CYS A 308 23.94 38.51 29.15
CA CYS A 308 25.18 37.79 29.44
C CYS A 308 26.37 38.75 29.41
N LEU A 309 27.17 38.77 30.48
CA LEU A 309 28.35 39.62 30.60
C LEU A 309 29.50 39.08 29.75
N ASN A 310 29.75 39.69 28.59
CA ASN A 310 30.90 39.41 27.72
C ASN A 310 32.02 40.47 27.84
N GLY A 311 31.88 41.41 28.78
CA GLY A 311 32.81 42.50 29.08
C GLY A 311 32.16 43.54 30.01
N ASP A 312 32.85 44.64 30.29
CA ASP A 312 32.29 45.77 31.06
C ASP A 312 31.05 46.34 30.37
N MET A 313 29.97 46.55 31.14
CA MET A 313 28.69 47.05 30.64
C MET A 313 28.23 48.27 31.43
N ASN A 314 27.58 49.22 30.76
CA ASN A 314 27.04 50.43 31.38
C ASN A 314 25.56 50.61 30.98
N PHE A 315 24.70 50.80 31.99
CA PHE A 315 23.26 51.04 31.82
C PHE A 315 22.91 52.41 32.39
N GLU A 316 22.29 53.27 31.58
CA GLU A 316 21.90 54.62 31.99
C GLU A 316 20.37 54.71 32.10
N ALA A 317 19.88 55.33 33.16
CA ALA A 317 18.44 55.50 33.35
C ALA A 317 17.88 56.52 32.34
N VAL A 318 16.82 56.12 31.63
CA VAL A 318 16.11 56.95 30.66
C VAL A 318 14.80 57.43 31.26
N TYR A 319 14.55 58.74 31.14
CA TYR A 319 13.40 59.42 31.73
C TYR A 319 12.50 60.04 30.67
N GLU A 320 11.21 60.09 30.96
CA GLU A 320 10.21 60.81 30.17
C GLU A 320 9.49 61.85 31.05
N LYS A 321 9.23 63.03 30.49
CA LYS A 321 8.50 64.09 31.17
C LYS A 321 7.02 63.73 31.23
N LYS A 322 6.40 63.77 32.43
CA LYS A 322 4.96 63.45 32.60
C LYS A 322 4.10 64.39 31.73
N GLN A 323 3.41 63.84 30.72
CA GLN A 323 2.44 64.58 29.92
C GLN A 323 1.01 64.45 30.48
N PRO A 324 0.15 65.48 30.32
CA PRO A 324 -1.24 65.45 30.77
C PRO A 324 -2.09 64.38 30.05
N TRP A 325 -3.05 63.80 30.77
CA TRP A 325 -3.85 62.64 30.38
C TRP A 325 -4.77 62.80 29.15
N TYR A 326 -5.01 64.02 28.65
CA TYR A 326 -5.98 64.28 27.58
C TYR A 326 -5.42 64.11 26.15
N THR A 327 -4.12 63.87 25.96
CA THR A 327 -3.53 63.67 24.62
C THR A 327 -3.65 62.25 24.06
N ARG A 328 -4.20 61.29 24.85
CA ARG A 328 -4.26 59.85 24.49
C ARG A 328 -5.61 59.34 23.98
N LEU A 329 -6.65 60.17 23.90
CA LEU A 329 -8.04 59.73 23.69
C LEU A 329 -8.52 59.65 22.22
N TRP A 330 -7.69 59.94 21.22
CA TRP A 330 -8.12 59.96 19.81
C TRP A 330 -7.62 58.77 18.94
N ASN A 331 -7.07 57.71 19.56
CA ASN A 331 -6.52 56.55 18.83
C ASN A 331 -6.86 55.21 19.51
N SER A 332 -8.14 54.86 19.69
CA SER A 332 -8.49 53.61 20.38
C SER A 332 -9.74 52.88 19.86
N TRP A 333 -9.85 51.61 20.26
CA TRP A 333 -10.77 50.50 19.89
C TRP A 333 -12.24 50.82 19.55
N LEU A 334 -12.75 51.97 19.99
CA LEU A 334 -14.11 52.43 19.74
C LEU A 334 -14.41 52.59 18.24
N LYS A 335 -13.40 52.91 17.42
CA LYS A 335 -13.50 52.97 15.95
C LYS A 335 -13.80 51.59 15.34
N TRP A 336 -13.17 50.53 15.85
CA TRP A 336 -13.33 49.18 15.34
C TRP A 336 -14.66 48.56 15.76
N LEU A 337 -15.14 48.87 16.96
CA LEU A 337 -16.46 48.45 17.45
C LEU A 337 -17.59 48.98 16.56
N LEU A 338 -17.53 50.27 16.17
CA LEU A 338 -18.54 50.90 15.31
C LEU A 338 -18.56 50.32 13.89
N LEU A 339 -17.39 49.96 13.33
CA LEU A 339 -17.27 49.32 12.02
C LEU A 339 -17.83 47.88 12.01
N ALA A 340 -17.57 47.11 13.07
CA ALA A 340 -18.09 45.75 13.19
C ALA A 340 -19.63 45.72 13.29
N LEU A 341 -20.21 46.66 14.03
CA LEU A 341 -21.66 46.78 14.22
C LEU A 341 -22.38 47.15 12.90
N LEU A 342 -21.73 47.97 12.06
CA LEU A 342 -22.23 48.32 10.73
C LEU A 342 -22.19 47.12 9.76
N ALA A 343 -21.14 46.29 9.82
CA ALA A 343 -21.01 45.10 8.97
C ALA A 343 -22.06 44.01 9.30
N LEU A 344 -22.37 43.82 10.59
CA LEU A 344 -23.40 42.88 11.04
C LEU A 344 -24.80 43.29 10.52
N LEU A 345 -25.11 44.58 10.57
CA LEU A 345 -26.38 45.13 10.06
C LEU A 345 -26.52 44.93 8.54
N LEU A 346 -25.41 45.01 7.78
CA LEU A 346 -25.40 44.77 6.34
C LEU A 346 -25.66 43.30 5.99
N LEU A 347 -25.09 42.36 6.75
CA LEU A 347 -25.28 40.92 6.53
C LEU A 347 -26.72 40.47 6.81
N LEU A 348 -27.34 41.01 7.87
CA LEU A 348 -28.74 40.75 8.19
C LEU A 348 -29.69 41.30 7.11
N LEU A 349 -29.36 42.44 6.50
CA LEU A 349 -30.10 43.01 5.37
C LEU A 349 -30.00 42.10 4.13
N LEU A 350 -28.81 41.59 3.81
CA LEU A 350 -28.57 40.72 2.65
C LEU A 350 -29.27 39.36 2.78
N SER A 351 -29.32 38.77 3.98
CA SER A 351 -30.05 37.53 4.24
C SER A 351 -31.57 37.68 4.11
N TRP A 352 -32.10 38.89 4.22
CA TRP A 352 -33.53 39.17 4.06
C TRP A 352 -33.93 39.42 2.59
N LEU A 353 -32.97 39.80 1.74
CA LEU A 353 -33.20 40.16 0.34
C LEU A 353 -33.14 38.96 -0.65
N PHE A 354 -32.71 37.76 -0.23
CA PHE A 354 -32.62 36.58 -1.11
C PHE A 354 -33.18 35.28 -0.48
N PRO A 355 -34.49 34.98 -0.61
CA PRO A 355 -35.04 33.68 -0.24
C PRO A 355 -35.03 32.70 -1.43
N ASN A 356 -34.52 31.48 -1.21
CA ASN A 356 -34.63 30.24 -2.02
C ASN A 356 -33.77 30.05 -3.29
N CYS A 357 -32.89 29.04 -3.24
CA CYS A 357 -32.67 28.12 -4.34
C CYS A 357 -32.70 26.67 -3.82
N ARG A 358 -33.83 25.98 -4.01
CA ARG A 358 -33.91 24.51 -3.98
C ARG A 358 -33.52 24.01 -5.37
N GLY A 359 -32.50 23.16 -5.45
CA GLY A 359 -32.11 22.51 -6.71
C GLY A 359 -33.11 21.44 -7.11
N CYS A 360 -33.60 21.50 -8.34
CA CYS A 360 -34.40 20.47 -8.99
C CYS A 360 -33.47 19.52 -9.76
N THR A 361 -33.62 18.21 -9.57
CA THR A 361 -33.05 17.18 -10.46
C THR A 361 -34.08 16.81 -11.51
N HIS A 362 -33.63 16.77 -12.77
CA HIS A 362 -34.44 16.47 -13.96
C HIS A 362 -34.44 14.96 -14.23
N THR A 363 -35.61 14.35 -14.40
CA THR A 363 -35.75 13.00 -14.95
C THR A 363 -35.80 13.06 -16.48
N VAL A 364 -35.18 12.08 -17.15
CA VAL A 364 -35.28 11.90 -18.60
C VAL A 364 -35.39 10.40 -18.91
N ASN A 365 -36.53 10.04 -19.53
CA ASN A 365 -36.79 8.83 -20.35
C ASN A 365 -36.73 7.44 -19.70
N GLY A 366 -37.87 6.98 -19.17
CA GLY A 366 -38.72 6.06 -19.96
C GLY A 366 -38.24 4.64 -20.25
N VAL A 367 -37.52 3.98 -19.34
CA VAL A 367 -37.61 2.53 -19.06
C VAL A 367 -37.52 2.43 -17.53
N ALA A 368 -38.33 1.60 -16.88
CA ALA A 368 -38.18 1.43 -15.43
C ALA A 368 -36.78 0.85 -15.17
N ASP A 369 -35.92 1.62 -14.51
CA ASP A 369 -34.63 1.14 -14.04
C ASP A 369 -34.89 -0.09 -13.15
N LEU A 370 -34.25 -1.22 -13.47
CA LEU A 370 -34.06 -2.29 -12.50
C LEU A 370 -33.37 -1.65 -11.30
N ASP A 371 -33.96 -1.79 -10.10
CA ASP A 371 -33.35 -1.28 -8.88
C ASP A 371 -31.89 -1.75 -8.84
N ARG A 372 -30.93 -0.83 -8.84
CA ARG A 372 -29.50 -1.15 -8.79
C ARG A 372 -28.92 -0.53 -7.54
N VAL A 373 -28.16 -1.33 -6.80
CA VAL A 373 -27.41 -0.84 -5.64
C VAL A 373 -26.01 -0.47 -6.13
N VAL A 374 -25.66 0.80 -6.00
CA VAL A 374 -24.30 1.31 -6.26
C VAL A 374 -23.52 1.23 -4.96
N THR A 375 -22.44 0.45 -4.95
CA THR A 375 -21.53 0.40 -3.79
C THR A 375 -20.73 1.70 -3.67
N ALA A 376 -20.09 1.94 -2.52
CA ALA A 376 -19.24 3.12 -2.31
C ALA A 376 -18.04 3.20 -3.29
N THR A 377 -17.71 2.09 -3.95
CA THR A 377 -16.65 1.97 -4.98
C THR A 377 -17.17 2.15 -6.41
N GLY A 378 -18.49 2.27 -6.60
CA GLY A 378 -19.11 2.50 -7.92
C GLY A 378 -19.54 1.24 -8.67
N ASP A 379 -19.48 0.06 -8.04
CA ASP A 379 -19.92 -1.19 -8.68
C ASP A 379 -21.44 -1.26 -8.73
N THR A 380 -21.98 -1.64 -9.88
CA THR A 380 -23.42 -1.90 -10.08
C THR A 380 -23.70 -3.38 -9.97
N ILE A 381 -24.42 -3.80 -8.92
CA ILE A 381 -24.89 -5.18 -8.75
C ILE A 381 -26.41 -5.19 -8.96
N ASP A 382 -26.91 -6.13 -9.76
CA ASP A 382 -28.34 -6.30 -10.02
C ASP A 382 -29.10 -6.64 -8.72
N ASN A 383 -30.18 -5.91 -8.43
CA ASN A 383 -31.06 -6.20 -7.30
C ASN A 383 -32.17 -7.15 -7.75
N ASN A 384 -31.92 -8.46 -7.67
CA ASN A 384 -32.96 -9.48 -7.90
C ASN A 384 -33.97 -9.58 -6.74
N GLY A 385 -34.04 -8.58 -5.86
CA GLY A 385 -34.93 -8.51 -4.73
C GLY A 385 -34.45 -9.32 -3.51
N TYR A 386 -35.36 -9.45 -2.55
CA TYR A 386 -35.13 -10.18 -1.31
C TYR A 386 -35.58 -11.63 -1.45
N VAL A 387 -34.84 -12.57 -0.85
CA VAL A 387 -35.26 -13.97 -0.75
C VAL A 387 -36.63 -14.07 -0.07
N LYS A 388 -37.55 -14.79 -0.69
CA LYS A 388 -38.87 -15.12 -0.14
C LYS A 388 -39.16 -16.62 -0.35
N PRO A 389 -39.78 -17.31 0.62
CA PRO A 389 -40.26 -18.66 0.41
C PRO A 389 -41.23 -18.73 -0.77
N ILE A 390 -41.04 -19.70 -1.64
CA ILE A 390 -41.94 -20.01 -2.75
C ILE A 390 -42.98 -21.01 -2.22
N PRO A 391 -44.26 -20.60 -2.09
CA PRO A 391 -45.30 -21.51 -1.65
C PRO A 391 -45.65 -22.51 -2.75
N LEU A 392 -46.10 -23.70 -2.34
CA LEU A 392 -46.74 -24.64 -3.24
C LEU A 392 -48.26 -24.40 -3.23
N ASN A 393 -48.87 -24.40 -4.40
CA ASN A 393 -50.33 -24.39 -4.57
C ASN A 393 -50.76 -25.78 -5.01
N ASP A 394 -51.56 -26.48 -4.20
CA ASP A 394 -52.02 -27.86 -4.45
C ASP A 394 -50.88 -28.84 -4.79
N GLY A 395 -49.75 -28.73 -4.09
CA GLY A 395 -48.59 -29.60 -4.30
C GLY A 395 -47.77 -29.26 -5.54
N LYS A 396 -47.96 -28.08 -6.14
CA LYS A 396 -47.21 -27.62 -7.32
C LYS A 396 -46.51 -26.30 -7.10
N LEU A 397 -45.34 -26.16 -7.72
CA LEU A 397 -44.64 -24.88 -7.79
C LEU A 397 -45.44 -23.90 -8.66
N PRO A 398 -45.24 -22.58 -8.50
CA PRO A 398 -45.90 -21.57 -9.34
C PRO A 398 -45.74 -21.83 -10.84
N ASP A 399 -46.67 -21.30 -11.63
CA ASP A 399 -46.57 -21.35 -13.09
C ASP A 399 -45.37 -20.52 -13.58
N GLY A 400 -44.59 -21.07 -14.52
CA GLY A 400 -43.38 -20.44 -15.07
C GLY A 400 -42.30 -21.47 -15.44
N GLU A 401 -41.26 -21.08 -16.15
CA GLU A 401 -40.14 -22.00 -16.45
C GLU A 401 -39.16 -22.08 -15.27
N ALA A 402 -38.86 -20.94 -14.65
CA ALA A 402 -37.95 -20.84 -13.51
C ALA A 402 -38.26 -19.65 -12.60
N ILE A 403 -37.85 -19.75 -11.34
CA ILE A 403 -37.68 -18.62 -10.42
C ILE A 403 -36.25 -18.66 -9.89
N VAL A 404 -35.47 -17.64 -10.25
CA VAL A 404 -34.08 -17.51 -9.80
C VAL A 404 -34.04 -17.05 -8.35
N ALA A 405 -33.34 -17.81 -7.51
CA ALA A 405 -33.19 -17.46 -6.09
C ALA A 405 -32.44 -16.11 -5.95
N PRO A 406 -33.02 -15.08 -5.33
CA PRO A 406 -32.37 -13.78 -5.16
C PRO A 406 -31.09 -13.91 -4.35
N ILE A 407 -30.03 -13.15 -4.62
CA ILE A 407 -28.75 -13.34 -3.92
C ILE A 407 -28.80 -12.74 -2.50
N ARG A 408 -29.68 -11.77 -2.21
CA ARG A 408 -29.70 -11.05 -0.92
C ARG A 408 -30.86 -11.50 -0.02
N GLY A 409 -30.60 -11.64 1.28
CA GLY A 409 -31.64 -11.89 2.30
C GLY A 409 -32.47 -10.63 2.60
N GLU A 410 -33.57 -10.74 3.36
CA GLU A 410 -34.50 -9.63 3.69
C GLU A 410 -33.84 -8.36 4.24
N ASP A 411 -32.66 -8.48 4.86
CA ASP A 411 -31.88 -7.37 5.39
C ASP A 411 -30.99 -6.67 4.34
N GLY A 412 -31.09 -7.09 3.08
CA GLY A 412 -30.29 -6.60 1.96
C GLY A 412 -28.86 -7.11 1.95
N LYS A 413 -28.46 -8.01 2.88
CA LYS A 413 -27.12 -8.58 2.92
C LYS A 413 -27.01 -9.80 2.01
N ALA A 414 -25.82 -9.97 1.42
CA ALA A 414 -25.46 -11.18 0.70
C ALA A 414 -25.43 -12.39 1.67
N PRO A 415 -25.64 -13.62 1.18
CA PRO A 415 -25.54 -14.80 2.03
C PRO A 415 -24.10 -14.94 2.50
N ASN A 416 -23.89 -15.54 3.67
CA ASN A 416 -22.54 -15.76 4.15
C ASN A 416 -21.81 -16.74 3.21
N ILE A 417 -20.73 -16.29 2.57
CA ILE A 417 -19.90 -17.15 1.72
C ILE A 417 -18.79 -17.70 2.61
N ILE A 418 -18.85 -19.00 2.90
CA ILE A 418 -17.78 -19.68 3.62
C ILE A 418 -16.70 -20.03 2.59
N ARG A 419 -15.53 -19.45 2.80
CA ARG A 419 -14.32 -19.75 2.03
C ARG A 419 -13.42 -20.62 2.88
N ASN A 420 -13.20 -21.86 2.43
CA ASN A 420 -12.25 -22.77 3.03
C ASN A 420 -11.08 -22.96 2.05
N PRO A 421 -9.82 -22.86 2.50
CA PRO A 421 -8.67 -22.99 1.62
C PRO A 421 -8.69 -24.31 0.83
N GLY A 422 -8.55 -24.23 -0.49
CA GLY A 422 -8.51 -25.40 -1.39
C GLY A 422 -9.86 -26.08 -1.64
N VAL A 423 -10.98 -25.46 -1.29
CA VAL A 423 -12.34 -25.96 -1.57
C VAL A 423 -13.17 -24.83 -2.20
N PRO A 424 -14.01 -25.10 -3.22
CA PRO A 424 -14.88 -24.08 -3.79
C PRO A 424 -15.69 -23.35 -2.71
N PRO A 425 -15.90 -22.03 -2.84
CA PRO A 425 -16.68 -21.25 -1.89
C PRO A 425 -18.11 -21.79 -1.78
N VAL A 426 -18.57 -21.98 -0.54
CA VAL A 426 -19.91 -22.50 -0.26
C VAL A 426 -20.81 -21.36 0.20
N MET A 427 -21.97 -21.19 -0.44
CA MET A 427 -23.00 -20.26 0.01
C MET A 427 -23.75 -20.88 1.21
N ALA A 428 -23.44 -20.41 2.41
CA ALA A 428 -23.64 -21.14 3.66
C ALA A 428 -25.08 -21.23 4.19
N ASN A 429 -26.09 -21.12 3.34
CA ASN A 429 -27.49 -21.33 3.70
C ASN A 429 -28.34 -21.70 2.48
N ARG A 430 -27.72 -22.19 1.40
CA ARG A 430 -28.42 -22.61 0.18
C ARG A 430 -27.94 -23.97 -0.28
N LEU A 431 -28.87 -24.88 -0.46
CA LEU A 431 -28.64 -26.16 -1.07
C LEU A 431 -29.19 -26.14 -2.49
N PHE A 432 -28.31 -26.35 -3.46
CA PHE A 432 -28.68 -26.52 -4.86
C PHE A 432 -28.81 -28.01 -5.14
N LEU A 433 -30.03 -28.44 -5.44
CA LEU A 433 -30.33 -29.81 -5.82
C LEU A 433 -30.55 -29.86 -7.32
N PHE A 434 -29.89 -30.79 -8.00
CA PHE A 434 -30.06 -31.05 -9.42
C PHE A 434 -30.56 -32.48 -9.59
N LEU A 435 -31.58 -32.68 -10.41
CA LEU A 435 -32.06 -34.01 -10.76
C LEU A 435 -31.21 -34.58 -11.89
N GLU A 436 -30.66 -35.78 -11.69
CA GLU A 436 -29.81 -36.45 -12.69
C GLU A 436 -30.62 -37.15 -13.79
N ASP A 437 -31.85 -37.60 -13.50
CA ASP A 437 -32.69 -38.33 -14.45
C ASP A 437 -33.58 -37.38 -15.28
N GLU A 438 -33.56 -37.54 -16.60
CA GLU A 438 -34.40 -36.78 -17.54
C GLU A 438 -35.90 -37.05 -17.37
N SER A 439 -36.30 -38.12 -16.70
CA SER A 439 -37.71 -38.44 -16.41
C SER A 439 -38.23 -37.85 -15.09
N ASP A 440 -37.35 -37.38 -14.21
CA ASP A 440 -37.74 -36.82 -12.91
C ASP A 440 -38.29 -35.39 -13.02
N SER A 441 -39.22 -35.04 -12.11
CA SER A 441 -39.93 -33.77 -12.11
C SER A 441 -39.55 -32.91 -10.90
N VAL A 442 -39.09 -31.68 -11.14
CA VAL A 442 -38.82 -30.69 -10.08
C VAL A 442 -40.06 -30.43 -9.22
N ASP A 443 -41.25 -30.40 -9.83
CA ASP A 443 -42.51 -30.26 -9.10
C ASP A 443 -42.76 -31.42 -8.13
N ALA A 444 -42.41 -32.66 -8.50
CA ALA A 444 -42.60 -33.82 -7.63
C ALA A 444 -41.60 -33.77 -6.45
N LEU A 445 -40.34 -33.38 -6.73
CA LEU A 445 -39.34 -33.15 -5.70
C LEU A 445 -39.78 -32.05 -4.72
N ALA A 446 -40.31 -30.94 -5.22
CA ALA A 446 -40.80 -29.85 -4.38
C ALA A 446 -41.98 -30.27 -3.49
N ASP A 447 -42.92 -31.05 -4.02
CA ASP A 447 -44.06 -31.58 -3.27
C ASP A 447 -43.62 -32.55 -2.17
N ASP A 448 -42.75 -33.50 -2.50
CA ASP A 448 -42.21 -34.46 -1.53
C ASP A 448 -41.35 -33.76 -0.48
N PHE A 449 -40.57 -32.75 -0.87
CA PHE A 449 -39.83 -31.91 0.06
C PHE A 449 -40.75 -31.19 1.04
N LYS A 450 -41.82 -30.54 0.59
CA LYS A 450 -42.76 -29.85 1.50
C LYS A 450 -43.61 -30.80 2.33
N LYS A 451 -43.83 -32.05 1.91
CA LYS A 451 -44.40 -33.09 2.78
C LYS A 451 -43.46 -33.49 3.90
N ALA A 452 -42.15 -33.61 3.61
CA ALA A 452 -41.13 -33.95 4.59
C ALA A 452 -40.79 -32.79 5.54
N TYR A 453 -40.78 -31.57 5.02
CA TYR A 453 -40.44 -30.32 5.70
C TYR A 453 -41.58 -29.31 5.53
N PRO A 454 -42.69 -29.46 6.28
CA PRO A 454 -43.89 -28.64 6.12
C PRO A 454 -43.74 -27.24 6.74
N ASP A 455 -42.76 -27.02 7.62
CA ASP A 455 -42.50 -25.72 8.21
C ASP A 455 -41.71 -24.79 7.25
N ASP A 456 -41.51 -23.54 7.69
CA ASP A 456 -40.79 -22.53 6.91
C ASP A 456 -39.30 -22.46 7.26
N ASN A 457 -38.81 -23.31 8.16
CA ASN A 457 -37.38 -23.36 8.51
C ASN A 457 -36.55 -23.80 7.29
N TYR A 458 -37.13 -24.68 6.48
CA TYR A 458 -36.59 -25.15 5.22
C TYR A 458 -37.48 -24.67 4.07
N SER A 459 -37.01 -23.66 3.35
CA SER A 459 -37.83 -22.94 2.37
C SER A 459 -37.30 -23.13 0.96
N ILE A 460 -38.19 -23.47 0.02
CA ILE A 460 -37.86 -23.42 -1.41
C ILE A 460 -37.75 -21.94 -1.79
N VAL A 461 -36.63 -21.53 -2.37
CA VAL A 461 -36.35 -20.12 -2.70
C VAL A 461 -36.00 -19.91 -4.17
N GLY A 462 -35.86 -20.99 -4.94
CA GLY A 462 -35.70 -20.96 -6.38
C GLY A 462 -35.92 -22.35 -6.97
N TYR A 463 -36.23 -22.37 -8.26
CA TYR A 463 -36.34 -23.61 -9.03
C TYR A 463 -36.13 -23.29 -10.52
N ASP A 464 -35.73 -24.30 -11.28
CA ASP A 464 -35.62 -24.23 -12.73
C ASP A 464 -36.07 -25.57 -13.32
N ARG A 465 -37.14 -25.57 -14.13
CA ARG A 465 -37.68 -26.79 -14.72
C ARG A 465 -36.86 -27.29 -15.90
N ASP A 466 -36.18 -26.41 -16.62
CA ASP A 466 -35.35 -26.75 -17.79
C ASP A 466 -34.02 -27.36 -17.36
N VAL A 467 -33.38 -26.76 -16.35
CA VAL A 467 -32.13 -27.24 -15.74
C VAL A 467 -32.40 -28.28 -14.64
N LYS A 468 -33.67 -28.56 -14.36
CA LYS A 468 -34.14 -29.50 -13.33
C LYS A 468 -33.51 -29.29 -11.95
N SER A 469 -33.54 -28.05 -11.49
CA SER A 469 -32.94 -27.66 -10.21
C SER A 469 -33.96 -27.15 -9.19
N LEU A 470 -33.67 -27.40 -7.92
CA LEU A 470 -34.42 -26.88 -6.77
C LEU A 470 -33.43 -26.25 -5.78
N VAL A 471 -33.70 -25.01 -5.37
CA VAL A 471 -32.86 -24.27 -4.42
C VAL A 471 -33.59 -24.14 -3.09
N ILE A 472 -32.99 -24.70 -2.04
CA ILE A 472 -33.53 -24.71 -0.69
C ILE A 472 -32.69 -23.79 0.20
N GLN A 473 -33.36 -22.93 0.94
CA GLN A 473 -32.76 -22.20 2.05
C GLN A 473 -32.85 -23.05 3.33
N ILE A 474 -31.71 -23.21 4.00
CA ILE A 474 -31.59 -23.99 5.25
C ILE A 474 -31.25 -23.09 6.44
N PRO A 475 -31.65 -23.43 7.69
CA PRO A 475 -31.27 -22.69 8.88
C PRO A 475 -29.74 -22.67 9.08
N GLU A 476 -29.20 -21.50 9.46
CA GLU A 476 -27.73 -21.33 9.60
C GLU A 476 -27.08 -22.23 10.65
N ASN A 477 -27.84 -22.71 11.62
CA ASN A 477 -27.40 -23.58 12.70
C ASN A 477 -27.54 -25.08 12.38
N GLU A 478 -28.21 -25.44 11.29
CA GLU A 478 -28.49 -26.83 10.87
C GLU A 478 -27.74 -27.21 9.59
N ARG A 479 -26.68 -26.44 9.29
CA ARG A 479 -25.74 -26.64 8.18
C ARG A 479 -25.11 -28.02 8.17
#